data_AF-A0A380DVU6-F1
#
_entry.id   AF-A0A380DVU6-F1
#
_cell.length_a   1.000
_cell.length_b   1.000
_cell.length_c   1.000
_cell.angle_alpha   90.00
_cell.angle_beta   90.00
_cell.angle_gamma   90.00
#
_symmetry.space_group_name_H-M   'P 1'
#
loop_
_entity.id
_entity.type
_entity.pdbx_description
1 polymer ?
#
loop_
_entity_poly.entity_id
_entity_poly.type
_entity_poly.pdbx_seq_one_letter_code
_entity_poly.pdbx_strand_id
1 'polypeptide(L)'
;MKKQAAKDEIDQLQVAQTSVINNDQNATNEEKEAAIQQLATAVTDAKNNITAATDDNGVDQAKDAGKNSIQSTQPATAVKSNAKNEVDQAVTTQNQAIDNTTGATTEEKNAAKDLVLKAKEKAYQDILNAQTTNDVTQIKDQAVADVQGITADTTIKDVAKDELATKANEQKALIAQTADATTEEKEQANQQVDAQLTQGNQNIENAQSIDDVNTAKDNAIQAIDPIQASTDVKTNARAELLTEMQNKITEILSDNTTTNEEKGKDIEPVRATYEEGLNNINTANTTGDVTTAKDTAVQKVQQLHANPVKKPAGKTALDQAAADRKTQIEQTPNASQQEINDAKQEVDATLNQAKTNVDQSSTNEYVDNAVKEGKAKINAVKTFSEYKKDALAKIEAAYNSKVNEADNSNASTSSEIAEAKQKLAELKQTADQNVNQATSKDDIEVQIHNDLDNINDYTIPTGKKETATTDLYAYADQKKNNISADTNATQDEKQQAIKQVDQNVQTALESINNGVDNGDVDDALTQGKAAI
;
A
#
# COMPACT_ATOMS: atom_id res chain seq x y z
N MET A 1 108.26 53.04 65.69
CA MET A 1 107.81 51.63 65.62
C MET A 1 106.31 51.52 65.30
N LYS A 2 105.42 52.27 65.98
CA LYS A 2 103.95 52.17 65.80
C LYS A 2 103.45 52.38 64.35
N LYS A 3 103.96 53.39 63.64
CA LYS A 3 103.59 53.66 62.23
C LYS A 3 103.91 52.52 61.26
N GLN A 4 105.02 51.80 61.47
CA GLN A 4 105.40 50.69 60.59
C GLN A 4 104.48 49.49 60.79
N ALA A 5 104.23 49.10 62.05
CA ALA A 5 103.27 48.04 62.37
C ALA A 5 101.87 48.33 61.81
N ALA A 6 101.41 49.58 61.89
CA ALA A 6 100.13 50.00 61.29
C ALA A 6 100.11 49.85 59.76
N LYS A 7 101.23 50.12 59.06
CA LYS A 7 101.34 49.93 57.61
C LYS A 7 101.39 48.46 57.22
N ASP A 8 102.10 47.63 57.98
CA ASP A 8 102.18 46.19 57.75
C ASP A 8 100.79 45.52 57.90
N GLU A 9 99.98 45.99 58.87
CA GLU A 9 98.57 45.57 58.98
C GLU A 9 97.73 45.99 57.77
N ILE A 10 97.96 47.18 57.21
CA ILE A 10 97.30 47.64 55.98
C ILE A 10 97.71 46.76 54.78
N ASP A 11 98.98 46.36 54.70
CA ASP A 11 99.48 45.46 53.66
C ASP A 11 98.85 44.06 53.74
N GLN A 12 98.72 43.50 54.93
CA GLN A 12 98.02 42.22 55.12
C GLN A 12 96.54 42.34 54.73
N LEU A 13 95.90 43.45 55.08
CA LEU A 13 94.50 43.68 54.76
C LEU A 13 94.29 43.88 53.25
N GLN A 14 95.21 44.54 52.55
CA GLN A 14 95.20 44.65 51.10
C GLN A 14 95.18 43.25 50.45
N VAL A 15 96.09 42.36 50.86
CA VAL A 15 96.16 40.99 50.31
C VAL A 15 94.85 40.24 50.54
N ALA A 16 94.29 40.33 51.75
CA ALA A 16 93.01 39.71 52.07
C ALA A 16 91.87 40.27 51.20
N GLN A 17 91.80 41.59 51.05
CA GLN A 17 90.75 42.25 50.27
C GLN A 17 90.89 41.97 48.76
N THR A 18 92.11 41.89 48.23
CA THR A 18 92.36 41.47 46.84
C THR A 18 91.82 40.06 46.59
N SER A 19 91.99 39.14 47.54
CA SER A 19 91.41 37.79 47.44
C SER A 19 89.88 37.83 47.44
N VAL A 20 89.26 38.66 48.30
CA VAL A 20 87.80 38.86 48.32
C VAL A 20 87.29 39.35 46.96
N ILE A 21 87.92 40.40 46.41
CA ILE A 21 87.56 40.97 45.10
C ILE A 21 87.71 39.93 43.98
N ASN A 22 88.83 39.20 43.94
CA ASN A 22 89.07 38.21 42.88
C ASN A 22 88.11 37.02 42.92
N ASN A 23 87.64 36.64 44.12
CA ASN A 23 86.73 35.51 44.31
C ASN A 23 85.25 35.87 44.15
N ASP A 24 84.90 37.14 43.93
CA ASP A 24 83.53 37.52 43.65
C ASP A 24 83.09 36.95 42.28
N GLN A 25 82.21 35.96 42.29
CA GLN A 25 81.70 35.32 41.08
C GLN A 25 80.66 36.17 40.34
N ASN A 26 80.07 37.18 41.00
CA ASN A 26 79.10 38.08 40.39
C ASN A 26 79.76 39.24 39.62
N ALA A 27 81.06 39.46 39.85
CA ALA A 27 81.85 40.45 39.14
C ALA A 27 82.51 39.88 37.89
N THR A 28 82.54 40.68 36.83
CA THR A 28 83.39 40.45 35.66
C THR A 28 84.85 40.79 35.96
N ASN A 29 85.76 40.36 35.09
CA ASN A 29 87.18 40.71 35.18
C ASN A 29 87.39 42.22 35.17
N GLU A 30 86.64 42.96 34.34
CA GLU A 30 86.74 44.42 34.27
C GLU A 30 86.27 45.11 35.57
N GLU A 31 85.19 44.63 36.20
CA GLU A 31 84.70 45.15 37.49
C GLU A 31 85.65 44.83 38.64
N LYS A 32 86.30 43.65 38.61
CA LYS A 32 87.35 43.27 39.56
C LYS A 32 88.57 44.17 39.44
N GLU A 33 89.05 44.39 38.21
CA GLU A 33 90.21 45.26 37.95
C GLU A 33 89.95 46.69 38.44
N ALA A 34 88.76 47.23 38.19
CA ALA A 34 88.36 48.55 38.68
C ALA A 34 88.36 48.62 40.23
N ALA A 35 87.85 47.58 40.90
CA ALA A 35 87.87 47.50 42.37
C ALA A 35 89.29 47.32 42.94
N ILE A 36 90.15 46.57 42.26
CA ILE A 36 91.57 46.44 42.62
C ILE A 36 92.28 47.79 42.51
N GLN A 37 91.97 48.58 41.47
CA GLN A 37 92.54 49.92 41.31
C GLN A 37 92.06 50.88 42.41
N GLN A 38 90.78 50.82 42.80
CA GLN A 38 90.25 51.57 43.94
C GLN A 38 90.88 51.11 45.26
N LEU A 39 91.09 49.81 45.44
CA LEU A 39 91.75 49.24 46.60
C LEU A 39 93.19 49.75 46.71
N ALA A 40 93.92 49.80 45.61
CA ALA A 40 95.28 50.35 45.57
C ALA A 40 95.33 51.83 46.00
N THR A 41 94.34 52.63 45.59
CA THR A 41 94.18 54.02 46.03
C THR A 41 93.89 54.10 47.53
N ALA A 42 92.91 53.33 48.03
CA ALA A 42 92.55 53.29 49.44
C ALA A 42 93.72 52.88 50.34
N VAL A 43 94.53 51.91 49.90
CA VAL A 43 95.77 51.49 50.59
C VAL A 43 96.79 52.62 50.61
N THR A 44 96.98 53.31 49.48
CA THR A 44 97.92 54.43 49.37
C THR A 44 97.52 55.56 50.30
N ASP A 45 96.23 55.93 50.31
CA ASP A 45 95.68 56.97 51.19
C ASP A 45 95.80 56.59 52.66
N ALA A 46 95.49 55.34 53.03
CA ALA A 46 95.67 54.84 54.39
C ALA A 46 97.13 54.94 54.85
N LYS A 47 98.09 54.52 54.02
CA LYS A 47 99.53 54.61 54.34
C LYS A 47 100.01 56.05 54.44
N ASN A 48 99.49 56.95 53.59
CA ASN A 48 99.80 58.38 53.65
C ASN A 48 99.27 59.01 54.94
N ASN A 49 98.02 58.71 55.33
CA ASN A 49 97.41 59.19 56.57
C ASN A 49 98.17 58.69 57.82
N ILE A 50 98.57 57.41 57.85
CA ILE A 50 99.43 56.87 58.93
C ILE A 50 100.78 57.58 58.98
N THR A 51 101.35 57.92 57.82
CA THR A 51 102.62 58.66 57.75
C THR A 51 102.47 60.06 58.31
N ALA A 52 101.37 60.75 57.96
CA ALA A 52 101.06 62.11 58.36
C ALA A 52 100.65 62.26 59.85
N ALA A 53 100.17 61.21 60.50
CA ALA A 53 99.76 61.25 61.91
C ALA A 53 100.90 61.75 62.83
N THR A 54 100.61 62.69 63.73
CA THR A 54 101.63 63.34 64.57
C THR A 54 101.84 62.66 65.93
N ASP A 55 100.93 61.79 66.35
CA ASP A 55 101.01 61.03 67.59
C ASP A 55 100.45 59.61 67.44
N ASP A 56 100.58 58.81 68.50
CA ASP A 56 100.19 57.40 68.52
C ASP A 56 98.67 57.17 68.43
N ASN A 57 97.84 58.11 68.90
CA ASN A 57 96.38 58.01 68.83
C ASN A 57 95.89 58.34 67.40
N GLY A 58 96.52 59.33 66.75
CA GLY A 58 96.30 59.65 65.35
C GLY A 58 96.72 58.51 64.41
N VAL A 59 97.78 57.76 64.77
CA VAL A 59 98.17 56.55 64.02
C VAL A 59 97.09 55.48 64.11
N ASP A 60 96.50 55.25 65.29
CA ASP A 60 95.42 54.27 65.46
C ASP A 60 94.16 54.68 64.68
N GLN A 61 93.74 55.96 64.78
CA GLN A 61 92.59 56.47 64.03
C GLN A 61 92.79 56.41 62.52
N ALA A 62 93.98 56.79 62.02
CA ALA A 62 94.31 56.70 60.61
C ALA A 62 94.34 55.25 60.11
N LYS A 63 94.84 54.33 60.93
CA LYS A 63 94.82 52.89 60.64
C LYS A 63 93.39 52.37 60.55
N ASP A 64 92.55 52.65 61.54
CA ASP A 64 91.18 52.14 61.59
C ASP A 64 90.32 52.70 60.45
N ALA A 65 90.47 54.00 60.14
CA ALA A 65 89.83 54.61 58.98
C ALA A 65 90.30 53.95 57.66
N GLY A 66 91.61 53.70 57.52
CA GLY A 66 92.18 53.00 56.37
C GLY A 66 91.67 51.56 56.24
N LYS A 67 91.58 50.82 57.35
CA LYS A 67 91.01 49.47 57.38
C LYS A 67 89.57 49.46 56.89
N ASN A 68 88.74 50.39 57.40
CA ASN A 68 87.34 50.50 56.99
C ASN A 68 87.21 50.82 55.49
N SER A 69 88.03 51.73 54.96
CA SER A 69 88.02 52.10 53.53
C SER A 69 88.42 50.93 52.64
N ILE A 70 89.47 50.19 53.02
CA ILE A 70 89.93 48.99 52.30
C ILE A 70 88.84 47.90 52.32
N GLN A 71 88.30 47.56 53.50
CA GLN A 71 87.28 46.52 53.64
C GLN A 71 85.98 46.83 52.90
N SER A 72 85.66 48.12 52.74
CA SER A 72 84.47 48.56 51.99
C SER A 72 84.66 48.54 50.48
N THR A 73 85.89 48.35 49.97
CA THR A 73 86.16 48.33 48.52
C THR A 73 85.73 47.00 47.92
N GLN A 74 84.69 47.01 47.09
CA GLN A 74 84.10 45.81 46.47
C GLN A 74 83.86 46.05 44.96
N PRO A 75 83.76 45.00 44.14
CA PRO A 75 83.34 45.12 42.75
C PRO A 75 81.90 45.65 42.60
N ALA A 76 81.58 46.27 41.46
CA ALA A 76 80.25 46.84 41.21
C ALA A 76 79.15 45.78 40.93
N THR A 77 79.51 44.60 40.39
CA THR A 77 78.61 43.45 40.09
C THR A 77 77.37 43.77 39.22
N ALA A 78 77.37 44.90 38.54
CA ALA A 78 76.24 45.42 37.77
C ALA A 78 76.07 44.70 36.43
N VAL A 79 77.17 44.25 35.83
CA VAL A 79 77.13 43.67 34.47
C VAL A 79 76.31 42.37 34.43
N LYS A 80 76.59 41.41 35.33
CA LYS A 80 75.86 40.13 35.38
C LYS A 80 74.44 40.29 35.92
N SER A 81 74.22 41.19 36.87
CA SER A 81 72.89 41.44 37.42
C SER A 81 71.97 42.10 36.39
N ASN A 82 72.46 43.09 35.63
CA ASN A 82 71.71 43.70 34.53
C ASN A 82 71.40 42.68 33.41
N ALA A 83 72.37 41.83 33.04
CA ALA A 83 72.13 40.78 32.05
C ALA A 83 71.02 39.80 32.46
N LYS A 84 71.01 39.37 33.73
CA LYS A 84 69.94 38.52 34.27
C LYS A 84 68.58 39.23 34.24
N ASN A 85 68.53 40.52 34.58
CA ASN A 85 67.30 41.32 34.50
C ASN A 85 66.77 41.44 33.07
N GLU A 86 67.64 41.60 32.07
CA GLU A 86 67.24 41.62 30.65
C GLU A 86 66.66 40.26 30.20
N VAL A 87 67.24 39.15 30.64
CA VAL A 87 66.69 37.80 30.40
C VAL A 87 65.33 37.63 31.09
N ASP A 88 65.17 38.10 32.33
CA ASP A 88 63.89 38.08 33.04
C ASP A 88 62.79 38.88 32.32
N GLN A 89 63.15 40.02 31.75
CA GLN A 89 62.23 40.82 30.95
C GLN A 89 61.83 40.08 29.66
N ALA A 90 62.79 39.48 28.96
CA ALA A 90 62.51 38.68 27.76
C ALA A 90 61.59 37.48 28.06
N VAL A 91 61.83 36.76 29.17
CA VAL A 91 60.98 35.65 29.63
C VAL A 91 59.56 36.12 29.94
N THR A 92 59.42 37.27 30.62
CA THR A 92 58.11 37.85 30.92
C THR A 92 57.34 38.19 29.65
N THR A 93 58.00 38.84 28.69
CA THR A 93 57.41 39.17 27.39
C THR A 93 57.03 37.92 26.61
N GLN A 94 57.90 36.90 26.57
CA GLN A 94 57.62 35.69 25.80
C GLN A 94 56.47 34.89 26.40
N ASN A 95 56.40 34.77 27.73
CA ASN A 95 55.29 34.08 28.38
C ASN A 95 53.94 34.76 28.08
N GLN A 96 53.90 36.09 27.99
CA GLN A 96 52.71 36.82 27.57
C GLN A 96 52.36 36.55 26.09
N ALA A 97 53.36 36.44 25.20
CA ALA A 97 53.13 36.08 23.81
C ALA A 97 52.58 34.65 23.67
N ILE A 98 53.11 33.70 24.45
CA ILE A 98 52.62 32.32 24.52
C ILE A 98 51.16 32.29 25.03
N ASP A 99 50.84 33.04 26.08
CA ASP A 99 49.46 33.12 26.61
C ASP A 99 48.47 33.63 25.56
N ASN A 100 48.89 34.57 24.73
CA ASN A 100 48.09 35.16 23.66
C ASN A 100 48.10 34.35 22.36
N THR A 101 48.79 33.20 22.31
CA THR A 101 48.77 32.35 21.13
C THR A 101 47.37 31.77 20.93
N THR A 102 46.69 32.23 19.88
CA THR A 102 45.40 31.70 19.42
C THR A 102 45.57 30.34 18.77
N GLY A 103 44.58 29.46 18.86
CA GLY A 103 44.67 28.09 18.35
C GLY A 103 45.37 27.10 19.29
N ALA A 104 46.25 27.55 20.17
CA ALA A 104 46.90 26.70 21.17
C ALA A 104 45.97 26.36 22.36
N THR A 105 46.03 25.12 22.81
CA THR A 105 45.45 24.63 24.06
C THR A 105 46.29 25.06 25.27
N THR A 106 45.72 24.91 26.46
CA THR A 106 46.40 25.18 27.73
C THR A 106 47.64 24.30 27.89
N GLU A 107 47.56 23.04 27.48
CA GLU A 107 48.66 22.07 27.54
C GLU A 107 49.81 22.47 26.61
N GLU A 108 49.53 22.89 25.38
CA GLU A 108 50.56 23.38 24.43
C GLU A 108 51.25 24.65 24.94
N LYS A 109 50.49 25.57 25.54
CA LYS A 109 51.03 26.79 26.17
C LYS A 109 51.94 26.46 27.35
N ASN A 110 51.52 25.55 28.22
CA ASN A 110 52.32 25.14 29.38
C ASN A 110 53.61 24.45 28.95
N ALA A 111 53.57 23.59 27.91
CA ALA A 111 54.77 22.97 27.36
C ALA A 111 55.78 24.00 26.83
N ALA A 112 55.32 25.05 26.15
CA ALA A 112 56.18 26.14 25.69
C ALA A 112 56.76 26.97 26.86
N LYS A 113 55.96 27.27 27.89
CA LYS A 113 56.43 27.97 29.10
C LYS A 113 57.49 27.18 29.86
N ASP A 114 57.36 25.86 29.92
CA ASP A 114 58.38 25.00 30.53
C ASP A 114 59.71 25.05 29.76
N LEU A 115 59.67 25.17 28.43
CA LEU A 115 60.86 25.39 27.61
C LEU A 115 61.49 26.76 27.87
N VAL A 116 60.67 27.82 27.99
CA VAL A 116 61.14 29.17 28.36
C VAL A 116 61.83 29.16 29.72
N LEU A 117 61.26 28.47 30.72
CA LEU A 117 61.87 28.34 32.04
C LEU A 117 63.23 27.63 31.98
N LYS A 118 63.34 26.53 31.22
CA LYS A 118 64.62 25.82 31.02
C LYS A 118 65.66 26.71 30.33
N ALA A 119 65.25 27.51 29.34
CA ALA A 119 66.15 28.45 28.67
C ALA A 119 66.67 29.54 29.63
N LYS A 120 65.79 30.06 30.50
CA LYS A 120 66.18 31.00 31.56
C LYS A 120 67.20 30.41 32.54
N GLU A 121 66.93 29.22 33.05
CA GLU A 121 67.82 28.54 34.01
C GLU A 121 69.21 28.32 33.41
N LYS A 122 69.27 27.89 32.14
CA LYS A 122 70.53 27.76 31.39
C LYS A 122 71.25 29.10 31.25
N ALA A 123 70.54 30.16 30.82
CA ALA A 123 71.11 31.48 30.67
C ALA A 123 71.70 32.03 31.99
N TYR A 124 71.04 31.77 33.12
CA TYR A 124 71.51 32.19 34.43
C TYR A 124 72.83 31.54 34.82
N GLN A 125 72.99 30.25 34.51
CA GLN A 125 74.25 29.53 34.73
C GLN A 125 75.35 30.05 33.79
N ASP A 126 75.04 30.25 32.51
CA ASP A 126 76.01 30.73 31.53
C ASP A 126 76.51 32.15 31.88
N ILE A 127 75.61 33.06 32.28
CA ILE A 127 75.96 34.43 32.73
C ILE A 127 76.81 34.38 34.01
N LEU A 128 76.49 33.49 34.96
CA LEU A 128 77.28 33.35 36.19
C LEU A 128 78.71 32.89 35.86
N ASN A 129 78.88 31.98 34.90
CA ASN A 129 80.16 31.43 34.48
C ASN A 129 80.98 32.37 33.57
N ALA A 130 80.35 33.36 32.95
CA ALA A 130 81.00 34.34 32.10
C ALA A 130 82.09 35.14 32.86
N GLN A 131 83.22 35.41 32.22
CA GLN A 131 84.36 36.07 32.88
C GLN A 131 84.47 37.54 32.49
N THR A 132 84.25 37.88 31.22
CA THR A 132 84.36 39.26 30.73
C THR A 132 82.99 39.90 30.52
N THR A 133 82.97 41.23 30.50
CA THR A 133 81.78 42.01 30.13
C THR A 133 81.26 41.60 28.74
N ASN A 134 82.14 41.38 27.78
CA ASN A 134 81.75 40.96 26.43
C ASN A 134 81.10 39.57 26.40
N ASP A 135 81.62 38.60 27.16
CA ASP A 135 81.02 37.27 27.27
C ASP A 135 79.61 37.35 27.85
N VAL A 136 79.44 38.16 28.92
CA VAL A 136 78.13 38.40 29.53
C VAL A 136 77.16 38.98 28.50
N THR A 137 77.59 39.98 27.72
CA THR A 137 76.76 40.57 26.66
C THR A 137 76.36 39.54 25.61
N GLN A 138 77.29 38.77 25.07
CA GLN A 138 77.00 37.77 24.03
C GLN A 138 76.07 36.66 24.54
N ILE A 139 76.32 36.12 25.73
CA ILE A 139 75.48 35.08 26.34
C ILE A 139 74.07 35.61 26.57
N LYS A 140 73.95 36.84 27.07
CA LYS A 140 72.67 37.48 27.30
C LYS A 140 71.90 37.71 25.99
N ASP A 141 72.55 38.24 24.97
CA ASP A 141 71.93 38.46 23.65
C ASP A 141 71.44 37.14 23.04
N GLN A 142 72.24 36.07 23.12
CA GLN A 142 71.84 34.74 22.67
C GLN A 142 70.68 34.17 23.48
N ALA A 143 70.72 34.30 24.81
CA ALA A 143 69.65 33.83 25.68
C ALA A 143 68.31 34.54 25.41
N VAL A 144 68.35 35.85 25.14
CA VAL A 144 67.17 36.62 24.74
C VAL A 144 66.61 36.08 23.42
N ALA A 145 67.46 35.82 22.43
CA ALA A 145 67.03 35.24 21.15
C ALA A 145 66.44 33.84 21.30
N ASP A 146 67.09 32.97 22.09
CA ASP A 146 66.63 31.61 22.36
C ASP A 146 65.26 31.62 23.04
N VAL A 147 65.06 32.48 24.04
CA VAL A 147 63.76 32.66 24.72
C VAL A 147 62.70 33.15 23.73
N GLN A 148 63.00 34.17 22.92
CA GLN A 148 62.05 34.73 21.95
C GLN A 148 61.64 33.74 20.86
N GLY A 149 62.50 32.76 20.53
CA GLY A 149 62.21 31.71 19.54
C GLY A 149 61.24 30.63 20.01
N ILE A 150 60.90 30.56 21.30
CA ILE A 150 60.03 29.50 21.84
C ILE A 150 58.57 29.92 21.71
N THR A 151 57.79 29.22 20.88
CA THR A 151 56.36 29.45 20.68
C THR A 151 55.52 28.25 21.14
N ALA A 152 54.22 28.47 21.37
CA ALA A 152 53.29 27.37 21.58
C ALA A 152 52.97 26.64 20.26
N ASP A 153 52.76 25.33 20.36
CA ASP A 153 52.20 24.51 19.28
C ASP A 153 50.69 24.82 19.13
N THR A 154 50.14 24.60 17.94
CA THR A 154 48.72 24.82 17.61
C THR A 154 48.09 23.63 16.88
N THR A 155 48.76 22.49 16.86
CA THR A 155 48.36 21.33 16.03
C THR A 155 47.14 20.59 16.55
N ILE A 156 46.85 20.64 17.87
CA ILE A 156 45.74 19.86 18.44
C ILE A 156 44.38 20.24 17.83
N LYS A 157 44.10 21.54 17.68
CA LYS A 157 42.84 22.00 17.09
C LYS A 157 42.76 21.75 15.60
N ASP A 158 43.88 21.87 14.90
CA ASP A 158 43.94 21.64 13.45
C ASP A 158 43.63 20.17 13.13
N VAL A 159 44.25 19.22 13.85
CA VAL A 159 43.98 17.79 13.71
C VAL A 159 42.51 17.47 13.99
N ALA A 160 41.92 18.04 15.05
CA ALA A 160 40.52 17.80 15.38
C ALA A 160 39.54 18.31 14.29
N LYS A 161 39.83 19.45 13.67
CA LYS A 161 39.02 19.98 12.55
C LYS A 161 39.17 19.13 11.30
N ASP A 162 40.36 18.65 11.00
CA ASP A 162 40.61 17.76 9.85
C ASP A 162 39.88 16.42 10.00
N GLU A 163 39.90 15.83 11.20
CA GLU A 163 39.13 14.62 11.52
C GLU A 163 37.62 14.86 11.38
N LEU A 164 37.10 15.99 11.88
CA LEU A 164 35.69 16.34 11.75
C LEU A 164 35.27 16.58 10.29
N ALA A 165 36.12 17.23 9.50
CA ALA A 165 35.89 17.43 8.07
C ALA A 165 35.87 16.10 7.30
N THR A 166 36.77 15.17 7.66
CA THR A 166 36.77 13.81 7.13
C THR A 166 35.44 13.12 7.41
N LYS A 167 34.96 13.17 8.66
CA LYS A 167 33.67 12.58 9.04
C LYS A 167 32.48 13.19 8.30
N ALA A 168 32.46 14.52 8.14
CA ALA A 168 31.42 15.19 7.36
C ALA A 168 31.39 14.71 5.89
N ASN A 169 32.57 14.55 5.28
CA ASN A 169 32.69 14.04 3.91
C ASN A 169 32.22 12.59 3.78
N GLU A 170 32.55 11.73 4.74
CA GLU A 170 32.02 10.36 4.80
C GLU A 170 30.48 10.36 4.86
N GLN A 171 29.89 11.22 5.69
CA GLN A 171 28.44 11.31 5.80
C GLN A 171 27.79 11.79 4.50
N LYS A 172 28.38 12.79 3.82
CA LYS A 172 27.91 13.25 2.50
C LYS A 172 28.01 12.15 1.44
N ALA A 173 29.04 11.30 1.49
CA ALA A 173 29.17 10.16 0.60
C ALA A 173 28.09 9.09 0.86
N LEU A 174 27.65 8.90 2.10
CA LEU A 174 26.50 8.04 2.43
C LEU A 174 25.20 8.64 1.90
N ILE A 175 24.96 9.93 2.11
CA ILE A 175 23.80 10.68 1.58
C ILE A 175 23.71 10.57 0.05
N ALA A 176 24.84 10.67 -0.66
CA ALA A 176 24.89 10.54 -2.12
C ALA A 176 24.41 9.17 -2.61
N GLN A 177 24.62 8.11 -1.82
CA GLN A 177 24.24 6.73 -2.13
C GLN A 177 22.78 6.41 -1.81
N THR A 178 22.02 7.32 -1.19
CA THR A 178 20.58 7.12 -0.96
C THR A 178 19.83 7.08 -2.30
N ALA A 179 19.52 5.88 -2.79
CA ALA A 179 18.98 5.67 -4.14
C ALA A 179 17.58 6.28 -4.36
N ASP A 180 16.75 6.24 -3.31
CA ASP A 180 15.36 6.72 -3.37
C ASP A 180 15.18 8.21 -3.07
N ALA A 181 16.27 8.90 -2.71
CA ALA A 181 16.26 10.34 -2.47
C ALA A 181 16.45 11.11 -3.78
N THR A 182 15.71 12.20 -3.96
CA THR A 182 15.95 13.16 -5.04
C THR A 182 17.18 14.01 -4.78
N THR A 183 17.61 14.74 -5.80
CA THR A 183 18.71 15.70 -5.70
C THR A 183 18.44 16.74 -4.62
N GLU A 184 17.22 17.26 -4.55
CA GLU A 184 16.80 18.24 -3.55
C GLU A 184 16.80 17.68 -2.13
N GLU A 185 16.34 16.44 -1.93
CA GLU A 185 16.37 15.76 -0.62
C GLU A 185 17.81 15.52 -0.13
N LYS A 186 18.72 15.15 -1.04
CA LYS A 186 20.16 14.99 -0.74
C LYS A 186 20.82 16.32 -0.39
N GLU A 187 20.51 17.38 -1.15
CA GLU A 187 21.06 18.71 -0.93
C GLU A 187 20.64 19.26 0.44
N GLN A 188 19.37 19.08 0.83
CA GLN A 188 18.90 19.45 2.17
C GLN A 188 19.67 18.73 3.28
N ALA A 189 19.92 17.42 3.14
CA ALA A 189 20.72 16.68 4.12
C ALA A 189 22.19 17.13 4.14
N ASN A 190 22.80 17.42 2.98
CA ASN A 190 24.16 17.95 2.91
C ASN A 190 24.28 19.32 3.61
N GLN A 191 23.29 20.19 3.46
CA GLN A 191 23.25 21.49 4.16
C GLN A 191 23.18 21.32 5.67
N GLN A 192 22.46 20.31 6.17
CA GLN A 192 22.43 19.99 7.59
C GLN A 192 23.81 19.49 8.07
N VAL A 193 24.50 18.65 7.30
CA VAL A 193 25.87 18.22 7.61
C VAL A 193 26.81 19.43 7.68
N ASP A 194 26.74 20.34 6.70
CA ASP A 194 27.58 21.55 6.66
C ASP A 194 27.32 22.49 7.84
N ALA A 195 26.05 22.62 8.26
CA ALA A 195 25.69 23.38 9.45
C ALA A 195 26.33 22.78 10.72
N GLN A 196 26.27 21.45 10.89
CA GLN A 196 26.89 20.79 12.04
C GLN A 196 28.43 20.84 12.01
N LEU A 197 29.04 20.69 10.83
CA LEU A 197 30.49 20.85 10.66
C LEU A 197 30.94 22.27 11.05
N THR A 198 30.21 23.28 10.59
CA THR A 198 30.49 24.69 10.93
C THR A 198 30.40 24.93 12.43
N GLN A 199 29.34 24.43 13.08
CA GLN A 199 29.15 24.56 14.51
C GLN A 199 30.23 23.80 15.31
N GLY A 200 30.59 22.60 14.87
CA GLY A 200 31.65 21.79 15.47
C GLY A 200 33.01 22.46 15.40
N ASN A 201 33.37 23.02 14.24
CA ASN A 201 34.61 23.79 14.06
C ASN A 201 34.67 25.03 14.98
N GLN A 202 33.55 25.72 15.17
CA GLN A 202 33.48 26.84 16.12
C GLN A 202 33.67 26.39 17.57
N ASN A 203 33.09 25.25 17.95
CA ASN A 203 33.24 24.69 19.30
C ASN A 203 34.70 24.25 19.54
N ILE A 204 35.35 23.62 18.56
CA ILE A 204 36.78 23.26 18.62
C ILE A 204 37.65 24.51 18.72
N GLU A 205 37.35 25.56 17.97
CA GLU A 205 38.09 26.82 18.04
C GLU A 205 38.01 27.45 19.45
N ASN A 206 36.84 27.40 20.07
CA ASN A 206 36.60 27.97 21.40
C ASN A 206 37.13 27.10 22.57
N ALA A 207 37.44 25.83 22.33
CA ALA A 207 37.94 24.90 23.34
C ALA A 207 39.28 25.36 23.92
N GLN A 208 39.49 25.18 25.23
CA GLN A 208 40.67 25.69 25.94
C GLN A 208 41.69 24.61 26.30
N SER A 209 41.24 23.37 26.47
CA SER A 209 42.07 22.20 26.77
C SER A 209 41.96 21.13 25.70
N ILE A 210 42.89 20.16 25.72
CA ILE A 210 42.80 18.96 24.88
C ILE A 210 41.48 18.21 25.09
N ASP A 211 41.02 18.10 26.34
CA ASP A 211 39.77 17.41 26.68
C ASP A 211 38.54 18.15 26.14
N ASP A 212 38.54 19.49 26.19
CA ASP A 212 37.48 20.31 25.59
C ASP A 212 37.46 20.15 24.06
N VAL A 213 38.63 20.08 23.42
CA VAL A 213 38.76 19.86 21.97
C VAL A 213 38.18 18.50 21.59
N ASN A 214 38.56 17.44 22.30
CA ASN A 214 38.04 16.10 22.08
C ASN A 214 36.53 16.04 22.29
N THR A 215 36.02 16.66 23.36
CA THR A 215 34.59 16.72 23.66
C THR A 215 33.82 17.48 22.57
N ALA A 216 34.35 18.62 22.10
CA ALA A 216 33.73 19.40 21.03
C ALA A 216 33.66 18.62 19.71
N LYS A 217 34.74 17.91 19.37
CA LYS A 217 34.81 17.03 18.20
C LYS A 217 33.80 15.90 18.30
N ASP A 218 33.79 15.16 19.41
CA ASP A 218 32.92 14.00 19.61
C ASP A 218 31.43 14.39 19.55
N ASN A 219 31.06 15.51 20.18
CA ASN A 219 29.70 16.03 20.10
C ASN A 219 29.30 16.41 18.66
N ALA A 220 30.22 17.00 17.88
CA ALA A 220 29.96 17.34 16.49
C ALA A 220 29.81 16.08 15.61
N ILE A 221 30.62 15.05 15.83
CA ILE A 221 30.48 13.75 15.18
C ILE A 221 29.09 13.14 15.48
N GLN A 222 28.68 13.13 16.76
CA GLN A 222 27.38 12.61 17.17
C GLN A 222 26.20 13.36 16.52
N ALA A 223 26.36 14.66 16.26
CA ALA A 223 25.35 15.47 15.57
C ALA A 223 25.32 15.23 14.05
N ILE A 224 26.45 14.90 13.42
CA ILE A 224 26.55 14.60 11.98
C ILE A 224 26.03 13.21 11.65
N ASP A 225 26.34 12.21 12.48
CA ASP A 225 26.02 10.79 12.25
C ASP A 225 24.56 10.48 11.83
N PRO A 226 23.52 11.02 12.50
CA PRO A 226 22.14 10.65 12.18
C PRO A 226 21.58 11.34 10.93
N ILE A 227 22.30 12.26 10.30
CA ILE A 227 21.79 13.05 9.17
C ILE A 227 21.68 12.19 7.93
N GLN A 228 20.47 12.03 7.40
CA GLN A 228 20.18 11.23 6.21
C GLN A 228 19.28 12.01 5.24
N ALA A 229 19.36 11.69 3.93
CA ALA A 229 18.42 12.21 2.96
C ALA A 229 17.02 11.60 3.16
N SER A 230 15.99 12.43 3.06
CA SER A 230 14.60 11.93 2.97
C SER A 230 14.40 11.13 1.68
N THR A 231 13.39 10.26 1.68
CA THR A 231 13.00 9.41 0.53
C THR A 231 11.50 9.52 0.22
N ASP A 232 10.87 10.58 0.72
CA ASP A 232 9.42 10.73 0.71
C ASP A 232 8.91 11.01 -0.69
N VAL A 233 9.63 11.77 -1.51
CA VAL A 233 9.17 12.20 -2.84
C VAL A 233 8.86 11.00 -3.75
N LYS A 234 9.81 10.07 -3.93
CA LYS A 234 9.58 8.87 -4.75
C LYS A 234 8.59 7.91 -4.07
N THR A 235 8.68 7.74 -2.75
CA THR A 235 7.81 6.84 -2.01
C THR A 235 6.33 7.23 -2.12
N ASN A 236 6.02 8.52 -1.93
CA ASN A 236 4.67 9.04 -2.06
C ASN A 236 4.16 8.97 -3.50
N ALA A 237 4.99 9.32 -4.49
CA ALA A 237 4.61 9.23 -5.89
C ALA A 237 4.23 7.80 -6.31
N ARG A 238 4.98 6.78 -5.85
CA ARG A 238 4.66 5.36 -6.09
C ARG A 238 3.35 4.95 -5.42
N ALA A 239 3.09 5.41 -4.19
CA ALA A 239 1.87 5.10 -3.46
C ALA A 239 0.62 5.72 -4.11
N GLU A 240 0.72 6.98 -4.57
CA GLU A 240 -0.35 7.65 -5.32
C GLU A 240 -0.66 6.93 -6.63
N LEU A 241 0.37 6.58 -7.41
CA LEU A 241 0.20 5.85 -8.68
C LEU A 241 -0.39 4.44 -8.46
N LEU A 242 -0.01 3.75 -7.38
CA LEU A 242 -0.60 2.45 -7.01
C LEU A 242 -2.10 2.59 -6.71
N THR A 243 -2.47 3.63 -5.97
CA THR A 243 -3.87 3.92 -5.63
C THR A 243 -4.69 4.19 -6.89
N GLU A 244 -4.16 4.98 -7.83
CA GLU A 244 -4.83 5.27 -9.10
C GLU A 244 -5.06 4.00 -9.93
N MET A 245 -4.03 3.14 -10.06
CA MET A 245 -4.15 1.86 -10.75
C MET A 245 -5.23 0.97 -10.12
N GLN A 246 -5.26 0.87 -8.78
CA GLN A 246 -6.24 0.05 -8.06
C GLN A 246 -7.68 0.57 -8.26
N ASN A 247 -7.87 1.89 -8.22
CA ASN A 247 -9.16 2.53 -8.49
C ASN A 247 -9.62 2.21 -9.92
N LYS A 248 -8.74 2.35 -10.92
CA LYS A 248 -9.07 2.08 -12.32
C LYS A 248 -9.40 0.60 -12.57
N ILE A 249 -8.67 -0.34 -11.96
CA ILE A 249 -9.00 -1.77 -12.04
C ILE A 249 -10.38 -2.03 -11.43
N THR A 250 -10.69 -1.41 -10.29
CA THR A 250 -11.98 -1.57 -9.62
C THR A 250 -13.13 -1.03 -10.48
N GLU A 251 -12.93 0.12 -11.15
CA GLU A 251 -13.88 0.70 -12.11
C GLU A 251 -14.19 -0.30 -13.24
N ILE A 252 -13.16 -0.86 -13.89
CA ILE A 252 -13.32 -1.83 -14.98
C ILE A 252 -14.00 -3.12 -14.50
N LEU A 253 -13.62 -3.63 -13.32
CA LEU A 253 -14.24 -4.84 -12.76
C LEU A 253 -15.72 -4.63 -12.41
N SER A 254 -16.10 -3.41 -12.04
CA SER A 254 -17.47 -3.06 -11.64
C SER A 254 -18.39 -2.76 -12.84
N ASP A 255 -17.83 -2.55 -14.03
CA ASP A 255 -18.63 -2.36 -15.24
C ASP A 255 -19.50 -3.60 -15.52
N ASN A 256 -20.80 -3.39 -15.75
CA ASN A 256 -21.75 -4.49 -16.00
C ASN A 256 -22.03 -4.71 -17.49
N THR A 257 -21.45 -3.89 -18.37
CA THR A 257 -21.65 -3.93 -19.82
C THR A 257 -20.64 -4.84 -20.53
N THR A 258 -19.53 -5.15 -19.86
CA THR A 258 -18.47 -6.05 -20.30
C THR A 258 -18.60 -7.46 -19.72
N THR A 259 -17.99 -8.42 -20.41
CA THR A 259 -17.74 -9.79 -19.95
C THR A 259 -16.43 -9.90 -19.19
N ASN A 260 -16.21 -11.00 -18.47
CA ASN A 260 -14.97 -11.25 -17.73
C ASN A 260 -13.74 -11.27 -18.64
N GLU A 261 -13.87 -11.79 -19.86
CA GLU A 261 -12.79 -11.84 -20.85
C GLU A 261 -12.39 -10.44 -21.34
N GLU A 262 -13.37 -9.57 -21.59
CA GLU A 262 -13.13 -8.17 -21.97
C GLU A 262 -12.49 -7.39 -20.82
N LYS A 263 -13.00 -7.56 -19.59
CA LYS A 263 -12.40 -6.94 -18.39
C LYS A 263 -10.95 -7.34 -18.20
N GLY A 264 -10.62 -8.62 -18.37
CA GLY A 264 -9.24 -9.10 -18.27
C GLY A 264 -8.32 -8.38 -19.26
N LYS A 265 -8.77 -8.27 -20.51
CA LYS A 265 -8.03 -7.58 -21.58
C LYS A 265 -7.89 -6.08 -21.34
N ASP A 266 -8.91 -5.42 -20.78
CA ASP A 266 -8.88 -3.99 -20.49
C ASP A 266 -8.02 -3.66 -19.25
N ILE A 267 -7.82 -4.62 -18.33
CA ILE A 267 -6.93 -4.48 -17.16
C ILE A 267 -5.44 -4.60 -17.53
N GLU A 268 -5.09 -5.39 -18.54
CA GLU A 268 -3.70 -5.54 -19.01
C GLU A 268 -2.99 -4.20 -19.30
N PRO A 269 -3.54 -3.27 -20.12
CA PRO A 269 -2.91 -1.98 -20.37
C PRO A 269 -2.84 -1.08 -19.12
N VAL A 270 -3.74 -1.25 -18.14
CA VAL A 270 -3.68 -0.52 -16.86
C VAL A 270 -2.42 -0.92 -16.10
N ARG A 271 -2.15 -2.24 -15.99
CA ARG A 271 -0.96 -2.76 -15.32
C ARG A 271 0.32 -2.37 -16.06
N ALA A 272 0.34 -2.48 -17.38
CA ALA A 272 1.50 -2.09 -18.18
C ALA A 272 1.85 -0.61 -18.02
N THR A 273 0.82 0.27 -18.01
CA THR A 273 1.01 1.72 -17.80
C THR A 273 1.53 2.02 -16.38
N TYR A 274 1.03 1.30 -15.37
CA TYR A 274 1.51 1.40 -14.00
C TYR A 274 3.00 1.03 -13.89
N GLU A 275 3.42 -0.09 -14.50
CA GLU A 275 4.82 -0.54 -14.51
C GLU A 275 5.74 0.44 -15.23
N GLU A 276 5.30 0.99 -16.37
CA GLU A 276 6.01 2.07 -17.07
C GLU A 276 6.19 3.30 -16.16
N GLY A 277 5.11 3.72 -15.49
CA GLY A 277 5.12 4.85 -14.56
C GLY A 277 6.05 4.64 -13.36
N LEU A 278 6.05 3.45 -12.75
CA LEU A 278 6.99 3.09 -11.69
C LEU A 278 8.44 3.19 -12.14
N ASN A 279 8.76 2.66 -13.32
CA ASN A 279 10.11 2.72 -13.86
C ASN A 279 10.55 4.18 -14.06
N ASN A 280 9.68 5.01 -14.64
CA ASN A 280 9.98 6.43 -14.83
C ASN A 280 10.21 7.15 -13.49
N ILE A 281 9.37 6.92 -12.47
CA ILE A 281 9.54 7.48 -11.12
C ILE A 281 10.87 7.03 -10.49
N ASN A 282 11.24 5.75 -10.62
CA ASN A 282 12.47 5.22 -10.05
C ASN A 282 13.72 5.82 -10.70
N THR A 283 13.68 6.06 -12.02
CA THR A 283 14.79 6.65 -12.78
C THR A 283 14.91 8.16 -12.65
N ALA A 284 13.86 8.85 -12.19
CA ALA A 284 13.85 10.29 -12.00
C ALA A 284 14.85 10.72 -10.91
N ASN A 285 15.55 11.84 -11.14
CA ASN A 285 16.61 12.31 -10.24
C ASN A 285 16.21 13.54 -9.42
N THR A 286 15.30 14.36 -9.95
CA THR A 286 14.82 15.58 -9.29
C THR A 286 13.38 15.41 -8.82
N THR A 287 12.97 16.21 -7.85
CA THR A 287 11.57 16.25 -7.41
C THR A 287 10.61 16.58 -8.57
N GLY A 288 11.01 17.51 -9.47
CA GLY A 288 10.22 17.86 -10.64
C GLY A 288 10.04 16.70 -11.65
N ASP A 289 11.10 15.92 -11.88
CA ASP A 289 11.04 14.74 -12.75
C ASP A 289 10.12 13.66 -12.15
N VAL A 290 10.19 13.43 -10.83
CA VAL A 290 9.31 12.49 -10.14
C VAL A 290 7.84 12.91 -10.28
N THR A 291 7.53 14.19 -10.04
CA THR A 291 6.18 14.74 -10.23
C THR A 291 5.70 14.54 -11.66
N THR A 292 6.54 14.87 -12.66
CA THR A 292 6.19 14.73 -14.07
C THR A 292 5.93 13.27 -14.46
N ALA A 293 6.79 12.35 -14.01
CA ALA A 293 6.64 10.92 -14.27
C ALA A 293 5.34 10.37 -13.67
N LYS A 294 5.05 10.74 -12.42
CA LYS A 294 3.82 10.38 -11.71
C LYS A 294 2.58 10.91 -12.44
N ASP A 295 2.54 12.22 -12.71
CA ASP A 295 1.37 12.86 -13.30
C ASP A 295 1.08 12.31 -14.71
N THR A 296 2.13 12.06 -15.50
CA THR A 296 2.01 11.42 -16.82
C THR A 296 1.42 10.02 -16.72
N ALA A 297 1.91 9.20 -15.78
CA ALA A 297 1.42 7.85 -15.58
C ALA A 297 -0.04 7.84 -15.11
N VAL A 298 -0.40 8.70 -14.16
CA VAL A 298 -1.78 8.89 -13.69
C VAL A 298 -2.71 9.25 -14.84
N GLN A 299 -2.34 10.23 -15.67
CA GLN A 299 -3.16 10.63 -16.82
C GLN A 299 -3.37 9.47 -17.82
N LYS A 300 -2.33 8.69 -18.11
CA LYS A 300 -2.43 7.52 -18.99
C LYS A 300 -3.37 6.46 -18.39
N VAL A 301 -3.25 6.17 -17.09
CA VAL A 301 -4.14 5.22 -16.40
C VAL A 301 -5.60 5.70 -16.44
N GLN A 302 -5.84 7.00 -16.24
CA GLN A 302 -7.18 7.58 -16.26
C GLN A 302 -7.90 7.48 -17.61
N GLN A 303 -7.15 7.49 -18.72
CA GLN A 303 -7.70 7.37 -20.08
C GLN A 303 -8.21 5.95 -20.40
N LEU A 304 -7.79 4.95 -19.64
CA LEU A 304 -8.23 3.57 -19.81
C LEU A 304 -9.65 3.39 -19.23
N HIS A 305 -10.43 2.53 -19.86
CA HIS A 305 -11.83 2.29 -19.52
C HIS A 305 -12.27 0.90 -20.01
N ALA A 306 -13.38 0.41 -19.46
CA ALA A 306 -14.02 -0.81 -19.93
C ALA A 306 -14.55 -0.62 -21.37
N ASN A 307 -14.27 -1.57 -22.25
CA ASN A 307 -14.63 -1.51 -23.67
C ASN A 307 -15.62 -2.63 -24.03
N PRO A 308 -16.94 -2.40 -23.87
CA PRO A 308 -17.95 -3.43 -24.11
C PRO A 308 -18.14 -3.73 -25.60
N VAL A 309 -18.00 -5.00 -25.99
CA VAL A 309 -18.22 -5.48 -27.36
C VAL A 309 -19.28 -6.58 -27.40
N LYS A 310 -19.15 -7.60 -26.55
CA LYS A 310 -19.96 -8.83 -26.64
C LYS A 310 -21.43 -8.63 -26.31
N LYS A 311 -21.75 -8.02 -25.16
CA LYS A 311 -23.16 -7.79 -24.77
C LYS A 311 -23.88 -6.83 -25.74
N PRO A 312 -23.30 -5.68 -26.14
CA PRO A 312 -23.91 -4.83 -27.17
C PRO A 312 -24.21 -5.59 -28.47
N ALA A 313 -23.24 -6.34 -28.99
CA ALA A 313 -23.42 -7.13 -30.22
C ALA A 313 -24.53 -8.20 -30.07
N GLY A 314 -24.58 -8.88 -28.92
CA GLY A 314 -25.62 -9.86 -28.61
C GLY A 314 -27.02 -9.25 -28.59
N LYS A 315 -27.18 -8.06 -27.99
CA LYS A 315 -28.45 -7.32 -27.97
C LYS A 315 -28.88 -6.91 -29.38
N THR A 316 -27.96 -6.40 -30.21
CA THR A 316 -28.26 -6.09 -31.62
C THR A 316 -28.72 -7.32 -32.40
N ALA A 317 -28.12 -8.49 -32.16
CA ALA A 317 -28.52 -9.73 -32.83
C ALA A 317 -29.92 -10.22 -32.40
N LEU A 318 -30.33 -9.94 -31.16
CA LEU A 318 -31.68 -10.22 -30.65
C LEU A 318 -32.70 -9.22 -31.22
N ASP A 319 -32.34 -7.93 -31.32
CA ASP A 319 -33.17 -6.91 -31.93
C ASP A 319 -33.50 -7.25 -33.39
N GLN A 320 -32.50 -7.71 -34.16
CA GLN A 320 -32.73 -8.16 -35.53
C GLN A 320 -33.67 -9.37 -35.60
N ALA A 321 -33.46 -10.39 -34.74
CA ALA A 321 -34.31 -11.57 -34.73
C ALA A 321 -35.77 -11.24 -34.38
N ALA A 322 -35.99 -10.33 -33.43
CA ALA A 322 -37.32 -9.84 -33.09
C ALA A 322 -37.95 -9.08 -34.26
N ALA A 323 -37.21 -8.19 -34.93
CA ALA A 323 -37.70 -7.48 -36.12
C ALA A 323 -38.13 -8.46 -37.22
N ASP A 324 -37.28 -9.43 -37.54
CA ASP A 324 -37.55 -10.46 -38.56
C ASP A 324 -38.82 -11.26 -38.21
N ARG A 325 -38.96 -11.68 -36.94
CA ARG A 325 -40.14 -12.41 -36.49
C ARG A 325 -41.40 -11.58 -36.58
N LYS A 326 -41.36 -10.30 -36.19
CA LYS A 326 -42.51 -9.39 -36.29
C LYS A 326 -42.95 -9.21 -37.74
N THR A 327 -42.02 -9.09 -38.69
CA THR A 327 -42.35 -9.04 -40.12
C THR A 327 -43.02 -10.33 -40.60
N GLN A 328 -42.56 -11.50 -40.14
CA GLN A 328 -43.25 -12.77 -40.46
C GLN A 328 -44.66 -12.83 -39.88
N ILE A 329 -44.87 -12.33 -38.65
CA ILE A 329 -46.20 -12.24 -38.03
C ILE A 329 -47.12 -11.34 -38.85
N GLU A 330 -46.65 -10.18 -39.31
CA GLU A 330 -47.43 -9.27 -40.16
C GLU A 330 -47.87 -9.89 -41.48
N GLN A 331 -47.09 -10.83 -42.01
CA GLN A 331 -47.37 -11.53 -43.26
C GLN A 331 -48.31 -12.74 -43.08
N THR A 332 -48.80 -13.00 -41.87
CA THR A 332 -49.71 -14.12 -41.60
C THR A 332 -51.04 -13.91 -42.33
N PRO A 333 -51.41 -14.77 -43.29
CA PRO A 333 -52.66 -14.61 -44.04
C PRO A 333 -53.88 -14.71 -43.13
N ASN A 334 -54.90 -13.89 -43.38
CA ASN A 334 -56.19 -13.91 -42.69
C ASN A 334 -56.12 -13.68 -41.17
N ALA A 335 -55.02 -13.14 -40.64
CA ALA A 335 -54.93 -12.70 -39.25
C ALA A 335 -55.57 -11.32 -39.07
N SER A 336 -56.26 -11.11 -37.95
CA SER A 336 -56.78 -9.79 -37.59
C SER A 336 -55.67 -8.87 -37.08
N GLN A 337 -55.90 -7.56 -37.12
CA GLN A 337 -54.91 -6.60 -36.63
C GLN A 337 -54.64 -6.76 -35.13
N GLN A 338 -55.65 -7.16 -34.34
CA GLN A 338 -55.50 -7.43 -32.91
C GLN A 338 -54.56 -8.62 -32.68
N GLU A 339 -54.76 -9.71 -33.41
CA GLU A 339 -53.93 -10.92 -33.32
C GLU A 339 -52.47 -10.67 -33.68
N ILE A 340 -52.23 -9.87 -34.73
CA ILE A 340 -50.89 -9.44 -35.12
C ILE A 340 -50.25 -8.63 -33.99
N ASN A 341 -51.00 -7.73 -33.36
CA ASN A 341 -50.49 -6.89 -32.28
C ASN A 341 -50.16 -7.71 -31.02
N ASP A 342 -51.02 -8.66 -30.63
CA ASP A 342 -50.81 -9.53 -29.47
C ASP A 342 -49.56 -10.40 -29.65
N ALA A 343 -49.38 -11.01 -30.82
CA ALA A 343 -48.20 -11.83 -31.11
C ALA A 343 -46.92 -10.98 -31.16
N LYS A 344 -46.96 -9.75 -31.68
CA LYS A 344 -45.82 -8.82 -31.63
C LYS A 344 -45.48 -8.42 -30.19
N GLN A 345 -46.48 -8.26 -29.33
CA GLN A 345 -46.28 -7.97 -27.91
C GLN A 345 -45.60 -9.15 -27.19
N GLU A 346 -45.98 -10.39 -27.51
CA GLU A 346 -45.32 -11.59 -27.01
C GLU A 346 -43.85 -11.67 -27.48
N VAL A 347 -43.56 -11.26 -28.74
CA VAL A 347 -42.18 -11.10 -29.22
C VAL A 347 -41.41 -10.06 -28.42
N ASP A 348 -42.00 -8.89 -28.13
CA ASP A 348 -41.36 -7.84 -27.33
C ASP A 348 -41.07 -8.29 -25.89
N ALA A 349 -42.02 -8.98 -25.26
CA ALA A 349 -41.82 -9.56 -23.93
C ALA A 349 -40.65 -10.55 -23.92
N THR A 350 -40.59 -11.43 -24.93
CA THR A 350 -39.52 -12.42 -25.10
C THR A 350 -38.16 -11.76 -25.38
N LEU A 351 -38.13 -10.73 -26.23
CA LEU A 351 -36.93 -9.95 -26.53
C LEU A 351 -36.38 -9.29 -25.27
N ASN A 352 -37.23 -8.64 -24.47
CA ASN A 352 -36.81 -7.99 -23.24
C ASN A 352 -36.21 -9.00 -22.25
N GLN A 353 -36.86 -10.15 -22.07
CA GLN A 353 -36.30 -11.22 -21.23
C GLN A 353 -34.95 -11.73 -21.75
N ALA A 354 -34.81 -11.89 -23.07
CA ALA A 354 -33.54 -12.31 -23.68
C ALA A 354 -32.43 -11.27 -23.45
N LYS A 355 -32.72 -9.97 -23.57
CA LYS A 355 -31.77 -8.89 -23.26
C LYS A 355 -31.38 -8.88 -21.79
N THR A 356 -32.31 -9.12 -20.87
CA THR A 356 -32.02 -9.28 -19.44
C THR A 356 -31.05 -10.44 -19.19
N ASN A 357 -31.26 -11.59 -19.85
CA ASN A 357 -30.35 -12.73 -19.73
C ASN A 357 -28.94 -12.40 -20.26
N VAL A 358 -28.82 -11.63 -21.34
CA VAL A 358 -27.54 -11.13 -21.85
C VAL A 358 -26.87 -10.19 -20.84
N ASP A 359 -27.63 -9.29 -20.20
CA ASP A 359 -27.10 -8.40 -19.18
C ASP A 359 -26.57 -9.14 -17.95
N GLN A 360 -27.26 -10.22 -17.54
CA GLN A 360 -26.86 -11.08 -16.43
C GLN A 360 -25.69 -12.02 -16.75
N SER A 361 -25.33 -12.17 -18.02
CA SER A 361 -24.25 -13.06 -18.44
C SER A 361 -22.89 -12.49 -18.05
N SER A 362 -22.03 -13.32 -17.44
CA SER A 362 -20.70 -12.91 -16.98
C SER A 362 -19.58 -13.20 -17.99
N THR A 363 -19.78 -14.16 -18.90
CA THR A 363 -18.76 -14.60 -19.88
C THR A 363 -19.26 -14.48 -21.31
N ASN A 364 -18.33 -14.51 -22.27
CA ASN A 364 -18.68 -14.52 -23.69
C ASN A 364 -19.57 -15.72 -24.05
N GLU A 365 -19.28 -16.90 -23.48
CA GLU A 365 -20.05 -18.12 -23.70
C GLU A 365 -21.49 -18.00 -23.18
N TYR A 366 -21.67 -17.42 -21.99
CA TYR A 366 -23.02 -17.20 -21.45
C TYR A 366 -23.82 -16.18 -22.27
N VAL A 367 -23.16 -15.13 -22.79
CA VAL A 367 -23.80 -14.21 -23.73
C VAL A 367 -24.23 -14.95 -25.00
N ASP A 368 -23.36 -15.77 -25.58
CA ASP A 368 -23.68 -16.55 -26.79
C ASP A 368 -24.86 -17.51 -26.56
N ASN A 369 -24.89 -18.18 -25.40
CA ASN A 369 -26.00 -19.06 -25.03
C ASN A 369 -27.30 -18.28 -24.81
N ALA A 370 -27.27 -17.16 -24.10
CA ALA A 370 -28.44 -16.30 -23.89
C ALA A 370 -29.01 -15.77 -25.22
N VAL A 371 -28.14 -15.36 -26.15
CA VAL A 371 -28.54 -14.94 -27.50
C VAL A 371 -29.16 -16.10 -28.28
N LYS A 372 -28.54 -17.30 -28.25
CA LYS A 372 -29.04 -18.49 -28.92
C LYS A 372 -30.43 -18.89 -28.42
N GLU A 373 -30.61 -18.98 -27.11
CA GLU A 373 -31.88 -19.30 -26.48
C GLU A 373 -32.94 -18.21 -26.73
N GLY A 374 -32.55 -16.94 -26.62
CA GLY A 374 -33.41 -15.80 -26.91
C GLY A 374 -33.95 -15.83 -28.33
N LYS A 375 -33.09 -16.05 -29.33
CA LYS A 375 -33.50 -16.24 -30.73
C LYS A 375 -34.46 -17.41 -30.91
N ALA A 376 -34.18 -18.55 -30.26
CA ALA A 376 -35.07 -19.70 -30.33
C ALA A 376 -36.46 -19.41 -29.77
N LYS A 377 -36.55 -18.73 -28.61
CA LYS A 377 -37.82 -18.33 -28.00
C LYS A 377 -38.58 -17.29 -28.82
N ILE A 378 -37.88 -16.27 -29.34
CA ILE A 378 -38.47 -15.26 -30.24
C ILE A 378 -39.09 -15.96 -31.46
N ASN A 379 -38.35 -16.89 -32.08
CA ASN A 379 -38.83 -17.60 -33.26
C ASN A 379 -40.00 -18.57 -32.93
N ALA A 380 -40.09 -19.05 -31.70
CA ALA A 380 -41.13 -19.97 -31.24
C ALA A 380 -42.46 -19.27 -30.88
N VAL A 381 -42.51 -17.93 -30.82
CA VAL A 381 -43.77 -17.21 -30.63
C VAL A 381 -44.71 -17.60 -31.76
N LYS A 382 -45.87 -18.17 -31.43
CA LYS A 382 -46.85 -18.66 -32.40
C LYS A 382 -47.74 -17.53 -32.92
N THR A 383 -48.17 -17.66 -34.17
CA THR A 383 -49.24 -16.83 -34.74
C THR A 383 -50.60 -17.31 -34.24
N PHE A 384 -51.61 -16.43 -34.30
CA PHE A 384 -52.97 -16.80 -33.92
C PHE A 384 -53.54 -17.95 -34.75
N SER A 385 -53.20 -18.00 -36.05
CA SER A 385 -53.60 -19.09 -36.94
C SER A 385 -53.05 -20.45 -36.50
N GLU A 386 -51.86 -20.50 -35.90
CA GLU A 386 -51.27 -21.72 -35.35
C GLU A 386 -51.98 -22.16 -34.06
N TYR A 387 -52.36 -21.22 -33.20
CA TYR A 387 -53.19 -21.52 -32.01
C TYR A 387 -54.56 -22.09 -32.39
N LYS A 388 -55.24 -21.51 -33.40
CA LYS A 388 -56.51 -22.05 -33.93
C LYS A 388 -56.33 -23.46 -34.49
N LYS A 389 -55.29 -23.68 -35.29
CA LYS A 389 -54.99 -25.00 -35.87
C LYS A 389 -54.77 -26.06 -34.80
N ASP A 390 -53.97 -25.74 -33.78
CA ASP A 390 -53.71 -26.65 -32.66
C ASP A 390 -54.98 -26.96 -31.85
N ALA A 391 -55.84 -25.96 -31.66
CA ALA A 391 -57.11 -26.11 -30.96
C ALA A 391 -58.11 -27.00 -31.71
N LEU A 392 -58.31 -26.74 -33.01
CA LEU A 392 -59.16 -27.57 -33.88
C LEU A 392 -58.67 -29.02 -33.92
N ALA A 393 -57.36 -29.25 -33.95
CA ALA A 393 -56.80 -30.60 -33.92
C ALA A 393 -57.12 -31.37 -32.62
N LYS A 394 -57.14 -30.68 -31.47
CA LYS A 394 -57.54 -31.29 -30.19
C LYS A 394 -59.03 -31.63 -30.15
N ILE A 395 -59.89 -30.74 -30.65
CA ILE A 395 -61.33 -30.98 -30.78
C ILE A 395 -61.59 -32.19 -31.66
N GLU A 396 -60.93 -32.24 -32.83
CA GLU A 396 -61.01 -33.36 -33.77
C GLU A 396 -60.60 -34.69 -33.09
N ALA A 397 -59.51 -34.69 -32.32
CA ALA A 397 -59.06 -35.88 -31.61
C ALA A 397 -60.08 -36.35 -30.55
N ALA A 398 -60.63 -35.43 -29.74
CA ALA A 398 -61.62 -35.74 -28.71
C ALA A 398 -62.93 -36.27 -29.32
N TYR A 399 -63.43 -35.60 -30.37
CA TYR A 399 -64.59 -36.02 -31.13
C TYR A 399 -64.43 -37.44 -31.67
N ASN A 400 -63.32 -37.72 -32.37
CA ASN A 400 -63.07 -39.03 -32.95
C ASN A 400 -62.95 -40.12 -31.87
N SER A 401 -62.36 -39.81 -30.72
CA SER A 401 -62.31 -40.73 -29.58
C SER A 401 -63.72 -41.10 -29.09
N LYS A 402 -64.62 -40.13 -28.95
CA LYS A 402 -65.99 -40.36 -28.48
C LYS A 402 -66.89 -41.04 -29.51
N VAL A 403 -66.70 -40.74 -30.79
CA VAL A 403 -67.37 -41.48 -31.87
C VAL A 403 -66.95 -42.94 -31.85
N ASN A 404 -65.66 -43.22 -31.66
CA ASN A 404 -65.17 -44.60 -31.51
C ASN A 404 -65.75 -45.28 -30.26
N GLU A 405 -65.91 -44.57 -29.14
CA GLU A 405 -66.59 -45.09 -27.95
C GLU A 405 -68.04 -45.49 -28.27
N ALA A 406 -68.78 -44.62 -28.96
CA ALA A 406 -70.15 -44.89 -29.40
C ALA A 406 -70.23 -46.09 -30.35
N ASP A 407 -69.34 -46.17 -31.33
CA ASP A 407 -69.26 -47.26 -32.31
C ASP A 407 -69.02 -48.64 -31.70
N ASN A 408 -68.30 -48.67 -30.58
CA ASN A 408 -67.96 -49.91 -29.88
C ASN A 408 -68.92 -50.21 -28.72
N SER A 409 -69.99 -49.43 -28.53
CA SER A 409 -70.97 -49.69 -27.48
C SER A 409 -71.83 -50.92 -27.81
N ASN A 410 -71.70 -51.95 -26.98
CA ASN A 410 -72.55 -53.15 -27.06
C ASN A 410 -73.87 -53.00 -26.26
N ALA A 411 -73.92 -52.05 -25.34
CA ALA A 411 -75.09 -51.76 -24.50
C ALA A 411 -76.13 -50.86 -25.20
N SER A 412 -75.70 -50.12 -26.23
CA SER A 412 -76.56 -49.24 -27.03
C SER A 412 -77.17 -49.98 -28.23
N THR A 413 -78.30 -49.48 -28.73
CA THR A 413 -78.83 -49.88 -30.05
C THR A 413 -78.25 -49.01 -31.16
N SER A 414 -78.42 -49.43 -32.42
CA SER A 414 -78.01 -48.66 -33.59
C SER A 414 -78.69 -47.28 -33.67
N SER A 415 -79.91 -47.15 -33.13
CA SER A 415 -80.62 -45.86 -33.05
C SER A 415 -79.96 -44.95 -32.01
N GLU A 416 -79.64 -45.47 -30.82
CA GLU A 416 -78.95 -44.72 -29.76
C GLU A 416 -77.54 -44.32 -30.17
N ILE A 417 -76.82 -45.18 -30.90
CA ILE A 417 -75.50 -44.87 -31.47
C ILE A 417 -75.61 -43.78 -32.55
N ALA A 418 -76.61 -43.84 -33.42
CA ALA A 418 -76.82 -42.81 -34.45
C ALA A 418 -77.14 -41.43 -33.82
N GLU A 419 -78.00 -41.40 -32.81
CA GLU A 419 -78.32 -40.19 -32.04
C GLU A 419 -77.08 -39.64 -31.32
N ALA A 420 -76.29 -40.52 -30.68
CA ALA A 420 -75.05 -40.15 -30.02
C ALA A 420 -74.03 -39.52 -30.99
N LYS A 421 -73.84 -40.14 -32.16
CA LYS A 421 -72.95 -39.60 -33.20
C LYS A 421 -73.44 -38.27 -33.75
N GLN A 422 -74.74 -38.12 -33.95
CA GLN A 422 -75.32 -36.85 -34.35
C GLN A 422 -75.05 -35.78 -33.29
N LYS A 423 -75.26 -36.09 -32.01
CA LYS A 423 -75.01 -35.13 -30.94
C LYS A 423 -73.54 -34.76 -30.80
N LEU A 424 -72.64 -35.74 -30.89
CA LEU A 424 -71.19 -35.50 -30.91
C LEU A 424 -70.77 -34.64 -32.12
N ALA A 425 -71.39 -34.82 -33.29
CA ALA A 425 -71.11 -33.99 -34.46
C ALA A 425 -71.59 -32.54 -34.26
N GLU A 426 -72.74 -32.32 -33.61
CA GLU A 426 -73.21 -30.98 -33.22
C GLU A 426 -72.26 -30.31 -32.22
N LEU A 427 -71.80 -31.06 -31.20
CA LEU A 427 -70.85 -30.56 -30.21
C LEU A 427 -69.52 -30.18 -30.86
N LYS A 428 -69.00 -31.03 -31.75
CA LYS A 428 -67.79 -30.73 -32.53
C LYS A 428 -67.97 -29.50 -33.42
N GLN A 429 -69.09 -29.38 -34.12
CA GLN A 429 -69.36 -28.24 -34.98
C GLN A 429 -69.41 -26.93 -34.17
N THR A 430 -70.05 -26.97 -33.00
CA THR A 430 -70.09 -25.83 -32.07
C THR A 430 -68.69 -25.45 -31.61
N ALA A 431 -67.88 -26.45 -31.22
CA ALA A 431 -66.50 -26.25 -30.81
C ALA A 431 -65.61 -25.67 -31.93
N ASP A 432 -65.72 -26.20 -33.14
CA ASP A 432 -65.00 -25.68 -34.31
C ASP A 432 -65.41 -24.22 -34.60
N GLN A 433 -66.70 -23.88 -34.45
CA GLN A 433 -67.19 -22.51 -34.64
C GLN A 433 -66.67 -21.56 -33.57
N ASN A 434 -66.70 -21.96 -32.30
CA ASN A 434 -66.17 -21.17 -31.19
C ASN A 434 -64.70 -20.83 -31.45
N VAL A 435 -63.86 -21.85 -31.69
CA VAL A 435 -62.42 -21.65 -31.98
C VAL A 435 -62.21 -20.75 -33.20
N ASN A 436 -63.00 -20.90 -34.27
CA ASN A 436 -62.86 -20.05 -35.45
C ASN A 436 -63.30 -18.59 -35.20
N GLN A 437 -64.27 -18.36 -34.31
CA GLN A 437 -64.77 -17.03 -33.91
C GLN A 437 -63.96 -16.37 -32.80
N ALA A 438 -63.11 -17.12 -32.10
CA ALA A 438 -62.23 -16.58 -31.09
C ALA A 438 -61.38 -15.43 -31.64
N THR A 439 -61.27 -14.35 -30.85
CA THR A 439 -60.60 -13.11 -31.22
C THR A 439 -59.26 -12.88 -30.54
N SER A 440 -58.94 -13.69 -29.52
CA SER A 440 -57.67 -13.64 -28.79
C SER A 440 -57.23 -15.04 -28.37
N LYS A 441 -55.95 -15.18 -28.01
CA LYS A 441 -55.39 -16.44 -27.51
C LYS A 441 -56.14 -16.92 -26.27
N ASP A 442 -56.43 -16.01 -25.35
CA ASP A 442 -57.13 -16.31 -24.10
C ASP A 442 -58.57 -16.78 -24.39
N ASP A 443 -59.24 -16.21 -25.40
CA ASP A 443 -60.56 -16.67 -25.84
C ASP A 443 -60.50 -18.13 -26.34
N ILE A 444 -59.48 -18.48 -27.15
CA ILE A 444 -59.29 -19.86 -27.62
C ILE A 444 -59.08 -20.81 -26.44
N GLU A 445 -58.24 -20.43 -25.47
CA GLU A 445 -57.91 -21.28 -24.32
C GLU A 445 -59.12 -21.52 -23.40
N VAL A 446 -59.96 -20.51 -23.18
CA VAL A 446 -61.19 -20.65 -22.39
C VAL A 446 -62.24 -21.48 -23.15
N GLN A 447 -62.45 -21.19 -24.44
CA GLN A 447 -63.47 -21.87 -25.24
C GLN A 447 -63.14 -23.34 -25.42
N ILE A 448 -61.89 -23.67 -25.76
CA ILE A 448 -61.48 -25.04 -26.00
C ILE A 448 -61.63 -25.90 -24.75
N HIS A 449 -61.44 -25.35 -23.55
CA HIS A 449 -61.63 -26.08 -22.30
C HIS A 449 -63.08 -26.52 -22.14
N ASN A 450 -64.02 -25.57 -22.23
CA ASN A 450 -65.45 -25.85 -22.13
C ASN A 450 -65.94 -26.80 -23.24
N ASP A 451 -65.46 -26.60 -24.47
CA ASP A 451 -65.88 -27.39 -25.62
C ASP A 451 -65.36 -28.83 -25.56
N LEU A 452 -64.14 -29.04 -25.09
CA LEU A 452 -63.60 -30.38 -24.86
C LEU A 452 -64.33 -31.08 -23.72
N ASP A 453 -64.66 -30.39 -22.63
CA ASP A 453 -65.44 -30.96 -21.53
C ASP A 453 -66.81 -31.42 -22.03
N ASN A 454 -67.51 -30.59 -22.81
CA ASN A 454 -68.81 -30.95 -23.39
C ASN A 454 -68.75 -32.21 -24.28
N ILE A 455 -67.66 -32.39 -25.04
CA ILE A 455 -67.46 -33.59 -25.89
C ILE A 455 -67.10 -34.81 -25.02
N ASN A 456 -66.14 -34.65 -24.11
CA ASN A 456 -65.61 -35.74 -23.29
C ASN A 456 -66.59 -36.25 -22.23
N ASP A 457 -67.42 -35.36 -21.68
CA ASP A 457 -68.43 -35.69 -20.68
C ASP A 457 -69.75 -36.17 -21.31
N TYR A 458 -69.85 -36.19 -22.64
CA TYR A 458 -71.00 -36.75 -23.32
C TYR A 458 -71.07 -38.27 -23.09
N THR A 459 -72.16 -38.70 -22.43
CA THR A 459 -72.47 -40.10 -22.16
C THR A 459 -73.25 -40.72 -23.32
N ILE A 460 -72.79 -41.87 -23.81
CA ILE A 460 -73.48 -42.62 -24.86
C ILE A 460 -74.76 -43.23 -24.28
N PRO A 461 -75.95 -43.03 -24.88
CA PRO A 461 -77.20 -43.58 -24.37
C PRO A 461 -77.25 -45.12 -24.41
N THR A 462 -77.73 -45.76 -23.34
CA THR A 462 -77.87 -47.23 -23.20
C THR A 462 -79.27 -47.67 -22.75
N GLY A 463 -80.25 -46.79 -22.82
CA GLY A 463 -81.53 -46.93 -22.12
C GLY A 463 -82.47 -47.98 -22.71
N LYS A 464 -82.42 -48.28 -24.01
CA LYS A 464 -83.39 -49.16 -24.66
C LYS A 464 -83.28 -50.61 -24.20
N LYS A 465 -82.07 -51.18 -24.21
CA LYS A 465 -81.84 -52.57 -23.75
C LYS A 465 -82.08 -52.71 -22.25
N GLU A 466 -81.69 -51.71 -21.47
CA GLU A 466 -81.95 -51.65 -20.02
C GLU A 466 -83.45 -51.62 -19.69
N THR A 467 -84.22 -50.78 -20.41
CA THR A 467 -85.67 -50.68 -20.24
C THR A 467 -86.36 -51.99 -20.63
N ALA A 468 -86.00 -52.56 -21.78
CA ALA A 468 -86.57 -53.83 -22.23
C ALA A 468 -86.26 -55.00 -21.26
N THR A 469 -85.03 -55.04 -20.74
CA THR A 469 -84.62 -55.99 -19.70
C THR A 469 -85.48 -55.84 -18.44
N THR A 470 -85.66 -54.60 -17.96
CA THR A 470 -86.47 -54.31 -16.78
C THR A 470 -87.94 -54.72 -16.98
N ASP A 471 -88.51 -54.40 -18.13
CA ASP A 471 -89.88 -54.74 -18.50
C ASP A 471 -90.11 -56.26 -18.60
N LEU A 472 -89.13 -56.99 -19.14
CA LEU A 472 -89.17 -58.44 -19.23
C LEU A 472 -89.16 -59.07 -17.83
N TYR A 473 -88.27 -58.60 -16.95
CA TYR A 473 -88.23 -59.08 -15.56
C TYR A 473 -89.52 -58.79 -14.81
N ALA A 474 -90.07 -57.58 -14.92
CA ALA A 474 -91.34 -57.23 -14.29
C ALA A 474 -92.49 -58.12 -14.77
N TYR A 475 -92.54 -58.42 -16.08
CA TYR A 475 -93.54 -59.33 -16.65
C TYR A 475 -93.37 -60.77 -16.14
N ALA A 476 -92.12 -61.25 -16.12
CA ALA A 476 -91.79 -62.59 -15.63
C ALA A 476 -92.13 -62.77 -14.15
N ASP A 477 -91.82 -61.78 -13.31
CA ASP A 477 -92.13 -61.79 -11.88
C ASP A 477 -93.64 -61.83 -11.66
N GLN A 478 -94.40 -61.04 -12.42
CA GLN A 478 -95.86 -61.10 -12.38
C GLN A 478 -96.37 -62.51 -12.76
N LYS A 479 -95.82 -63.12 -13.80
CA LYS A 479 -96.20 -64.47 -14.24
C LYS A 479 -95.88 -65.53 -13.18
N LYS A 480 -94.67 -65.49 -12.58
CA LYS A 480 -94.27 -66.39 -11.50
C LYS A 480 -95.15 -66.25 -10.27
N ASN A 481 -95.54 -65.02 -9.93
CA ASN A 481 -96.48 -64.76 -8.83
C ASN A 481 -97.85 -65.42 -9.11
N ASN A 482 -98.36 -65.31 -10.35
CA ASN A 482 -99.62 -65.96 -10.75
C ASN A 482 -99.52 -67.50 -10.68
N ILE A 483 -98.42 -68.09 -11.16
CA ILE A 483 -98.17 -69.54 -11.08
C ILE A 483 -98.10 -70.00 -9.61
N SER A 484 -97.39 -69.24 -8.77
CA SER A 484 -97.26 -69.55 -7.34
C SER A 484 -98.62 -69.52 -6.62
N ALA A 485 -99.51 -68.60 -7.02
CA ALA A 485 -100.84 -68.43 -6.46
C ALA A 485 -101.89 -69.45 -6.98
N ASP A 486 -101.61 -70.20 -8.03
CA ASP A 486 -102.57 -71.16 -8.62
C ASP A 486 -102.92 -72.31 -7.66
N THR A 487 -104.16 -72.41 -7.18
CA THR A 487 -104.55 -73.44 -6.21
C THR A 487 -104.84 -74.81 -6.82
N ASN A 488 -104.83 -74.94 -8.16
CA ASN A 488 -105.15 -76.19 -8.87
C ASN A 488 -103.91 -76.99 -9.30
N ALA A 489 -102.71 -76.42 -9.22
CA ALA A 489 -101.45 -77.07 -9.57
C ALA A 489 -100.66 -77.56 -8.34
N THR A 490 -99.97 -78.70 -8.47
CA THR A 490 -99.10 -79.23 -7.41
C THR A 490 -97.84 -78.38 -7.22
N GLN A 491 -97.15 -78.54 -6.09
CA GLN A 491 -95.92 -77.79 -5.79
C GLN A 491 -94.80 -78.08 -6.81
N ASP A 492 -94.67 -79.33 -7.27
CA ASP A 492 -93.69 -79.73 -8.28
C ASP A 492 -94.03 -79.15 -9.67
N GLU A 493 -95.32 -79.15 -10.06
CA GLU A 493 -95.77 -78.55 -11.33
C GLU A 493 -95.53 -77.02 -11.35
N LYS A 494 -95.77 -76.33 -10.23
CA LYS A 494 -95.46 -74.90 -10.10
C LYS A 494 -93.96 -74.62 -10.21
N GLN A 495 -93.13 -75.40 -9.52
CA GLN A 495 -91.68 -75.23 -9.57
C GLN A 495 -91.14 -75.48 -10.99
N GLN A 496 -91.70 -76.45 -11.71
CA GLN A 496 -91.36 -76.72 -13.10
C GLN A 496 -91.80 -75.58 -14.04
N ALA A 497 -93.00 -75.03 -13.86
CA ALA A 497 -93.48 -73.88 -14.63
C ALA A 497 -92.67 -72.61 -14.36
N ILE A 498 -92.30 -72.33 -13.10
CA ILE A 498 -91.40 -71.21 -12.75
C ILE A 498 -90.02 -71.38 -13.41
N LYS A 499 -89.47 -72.60 -13.37
CA LYS A 499 -88.20 -72.90 -14.04
C LYS A 499 -88.28 -72.68 -15.57
N GLN A 500 -89.42 -72.99 -16.18
CA GLN A 500 -89.63 -72.71 -17.60
C GLN A 500 -89.71 -71.21 -17.87
N VAL A 501 -90.37 -70.43 -17.01
CA VAL A 501 -90.36 -68.96 -17.10
C VAL A 501 -88.94 -68.41 -16.99
N ASP A 502 -88.12 -68.90 -16.05
CA ASP A 502 -86.72 -68.49 -15.92
C ASP A 502 -85.88 -68.79 -17.17
N GLN A 503 -86.08 -69.95 -17.79
CA GLN A 503 -85.41 -70.31 -19.05
C GLN A 503 -85.84 -69.42 -20.22
N ASN A 504 -87.14 -69.11 -20.30
CA ASN A 504 -87.69 -68.24 -21.34
C ASN A 504 -87.21 -66.79 -21.14
N VAL A 505 -87.09 -66.31 -19.90
CA VAL A 505 -86.46 -65.03 -19.56
C VAL A 505 -85.01 -65.00 -20.02
N GLN A 506 -84.20 -66.03 -19.71
CA GLN A 506 -82.81 -66.07 -20.16
C GLN A 506 -82.68 -65.99 -21.69
N THR A 507 -83.51 -66.75 -22.41
CA THR A 507 -83.54 -66.73 -23.89
C THR A 507 -83.94 -65.35 -24.44
N ALA A 508 -84.92 -64.70 -23.81
CA ALA A 508 -85.37 -63.38 -24.20
C ALA A 508 -84.34 -62.29 -23.84
N LEU A 509 -83.61 -62.41 -22.73
CA LEU A 509 -82.50 -61.51 -22.38
C LEU A 509 -81.35 -61.61 -23.37
N GLU A 510 -80.98 -62.82 -23.78
CA GLU A 510 -79.99 -63.00 -24.85
C GLU A 510 -80.44 -62.34 -26.15
N SER A 511 -81.72 -62.49 -26.49
CA SER A 511 -82.30 -61.86 -27.70
C SER A 511 -82.34 -60.34 -27.59
N ILE A 512 -82.70 -59.78 -26.42
CA ILE A 512 -82.68 -58.32 -26.15
C ILE A 512 -81.25 -57.78 -26.22
N ASN A 513 -80.29 -58.47 -25.62
CA ASN A 513 -78.88 -58.07 -25.64
C ASN A 513 -78.29 -58.10 -27.05
N ASN A 514 -78.69 -59.07 -27.86
CA ASN A 514 -78.28 -59.21 -29.26
C ASN A 514 -79.07 -58.32 -30.22
N GLY A 515 -80.13 -57.66 -29.77
CA GLY A 515 -80.91 -56.72 -30.58
C GLY A 515 -80.02 -55.60 -31.10
N VAL A 516 -80.03 -55.41 -32.43
CA VAL A 516 -79.14 -54.45 -33.10
C VAL A 516 -79.77 -53.07 -33.14
N ASP A 517 -81.09 -52.98 -33.34
CA ASP A 517 -81.83 -51.73 -33.31
C ASP A 517 -82.99 -51.75 -32.28
N ASN A 518 -83.71 -50.62 -32.18
CA ASN A 518 -84.83 -50.51 -31.25
C ASN A 518 -85.97 -51.50 -31.59
N GLY A 519 -86.17 -51.79 -32.88
CA GLY A 519 -87.17 -52.74 -33.36
C GLY A 519 -86.83 -54.16 -32.96
N ASP A 520 -85.58 -54.58 -33.13
CA ASP A 520 -85.10 -55.89 -32.68
C ASP A 520 -85.28 -56.08 -31.17
N VAL A 521 -84.96 -55.05 -30.38
CA VAL A 521 -85.12 -55.08 -28.92
C VAL A 521 -86.59 -55.16 -28.52
N ASP A 522 -87.48 -54.42 -29.20
CA ASP A 522 -88.93 -54.46 -28.95
C ASP A 522 -89.54 -55.80 -29.38
N ASP A 523 -89.09 -56.35 -30.50
CA ASP A 523 -89.50 -57.67 -30.98
C ASP A 523 -89.03 -58.76 -30.04
N ALA A 524 -87.79 -58.72 -29.58
CA ALA A 524 -87.24 -59.65 -28.58
C ALA A 524 -88.00 -59.58 -27.26
N LEU A 525 -88.33 -58.38 -26.77
CA LEU A 525 -89.16 -58.19 -25.58
C LEU A 525 -90.57 -58.77 -25.77
N THR A 526 -91.20 -58.50 -26.92
CA THR A 526 -92.55 -58.97 -27.23
C THR A 526 -92.60 -60.49 -27.33
N GLN A 527 -91.65 -61.09 -28.05
CA GLN A 527 -91.54 -62.55 -28.18
C GLN A 527 -91.22 -63.20 -26.84
N GLY A 528 -90.33 -62.59 -26.05
CA GLY A 528 -90.01 -63.05 -24.70
C GLY A 528 -91.24 -63.06 -23.77
N LYS A 529 -92.03 -61.98 -23.77
CA LYS A 529 -93.29 -61.92 -23.03
C LYS A 529 -94.29 -62.97 -23.52
N ALA A 530 -94.38 -63.22 -24.83
CA ALA A 530 -95.28 -64.23 -25.38
C ALA A 530 -94.89 -65.68 -24.99
N ALA A 531 -93.59 -65.94 -24.81
CA ALA A 531 -93.08 -67.24 -24.38
C ALA A 531 -93.30 -67.51 -22.86
N ILE A 532 -93.51 -66.47 -22.06
CA ILE A 532 -93.68 -66.52 -20.58
C ILE A 532 -95.16 -66.65 -20.22
#